data_AF-A0A2I1D6G5-F1
#
_entry.id   AF-A0A2I1D6G5-F1
#
_cell.length_a   1.000
_cell.length_b   1.000
_cell.length_c   1.000
_cell.angle_alpha   90.00
_cell.angle_beta   90.00
_cell.angle_gamma   90.00
#
_symmetry.space_group_name_H-M   'P 1'
#
loop_
_entity.id
_entity.type
_entity.pdbx_description
1 polymer ?
#
loop_
_entity_poly.entity_id
_entity_poly.type
_entity_poly.pdbx_seq_one_letter_code
_entity_poly.pdbx_strand_id
1 'polypeptide(L)'
;MSKRKPSEAPEAAATAPKTTHLTSRNSPWTYLKLQLTHQPNTSNTTKTQPLDPLTARTHLTSALSQFLGLTGTAIPLDILKITTPGLDTASDSGSTNQEKIVWVRVPRADATAVVDALSSWIGGGSGGGGGEDGDDAVGAVAWREMGNEI
;
A
#
# COMPACT_ATOMS: atom_id res chain seq x y z
N MET A 1 -21.71 78.71 19.80
CA MET A 1 -21.82 77.95 21.06
C MET A 1 -21.42 76.50 20.79
N SER A 2 -20.52 75.98 21.63
CA SER A 2 -20.00 74.61 21.85
C SER A 2 -20.75 73.42 21.20
N LYS A 3 -20.10 72.34 20.72
CA LYS A 3 -19.11 71.47 21.42
C LYS A 3 -18.21 70.64 20.49
N ARG A 4 -17.04 70.27 21.05
CA ARG A 4 -15.92 69.39 20.62
C ARG A 4 -16.39 67.92 20.47
N LYS A 5 -15.74 67.01 19.71
CA LYS A 5 -14.54 66.17 20.07
C LYS A 5 -14.38 65.01 19.00
N PRO A 6 -13.39 64.08 19.09
CA PRO A 6 -12.11 64.00 18.37
C PRO A 6 -11.94 62.79 17.38
N SER A 7 -10.78 62.75 16.72
CA SER A 7 -10.18 61.68 15.87
C SER A 7 -10.23 60.24 16.41
N GLU A 8 -10.46 59.25 15.53
CA GLU A 8 -10.07 57.85 15.71
C GLU A 8 -9.58 57.23 14.37
N ALA A 9 -8.57 56.38 14.46
CA ALA A 9 -7.63 55.91 13.43
C ALA A 9 -8.22 54.90 12.42
N PRO A 10 -7.51 54.58 11.32
CA PRO A 10 -7.98 53.66 10.29
C PRO A 10 -7.43 52.25 10.52
N GLU A 11 -8.13 51.37 11.24
CA GLU A 11 -7.78 49.94 11.18
C GLU A 11 -8.87 49.03 11.75
N ALA A 12 -9.53 48.28 10.86
CA ALA A 12 -9.97 46.90 11.08
C ALA A 12 -10.70 46.45 9.82
N ALA A 13 -9.94 46.00 8.82
CA ALA A 13 -10.51 45.17 7.78
C ALA A 13 -11.03 43.89 8.47
N ALA A 14 -12.35 43.78 8.62
CA ALA A 14 -13.00 42.59 9.14
C ALA A 14 -12.77 41.45 8.13
N THR A 15 -11.74 40.64 8.36
CA THR A 15 -11.44 39.45 7.58
C THR A 15 -12.60 38.47 7.76
N ALA A 16 -13.43 38.32 6.74
CA ALA A 16 -14.52 37.34 6.72
C ALA A 16 -13.97 35.93 7.07
N PRO A 17 -14.71 35.11 7.84
CA PRO A 17 -14.28 33.75 8.15
C PRO A 17 -14.16 32.96 6.85
N LYS A 18 -12.94 32.54 6.51
CA LYS A 18 -12.66 31.75 5.32
C LYS A 18 -13.27 30.35 5.55
N THR A 19 -14.42 30.09 4.95
CA THR A 19 -15.07 28.77 5.00
C THR A 19 -14.14 27.74 4.37
N THR A 20 -13.55 26.88 5.18
CA THR A 20 -12.71 25.77 4.71
C THR A 20 -13.62 24.66 4.19
N HIS A 21 -13.75 24.56 2.87
CA HIS A 21 -14.56 23.52 2.23
C HIS A 21 -13.78 22.20 2.25
N LEU A 22 -14.06 21.33 3.23
CA LEU A 22 -13.44 20.01 3.35
C LEU A 22 -14.16 19.02 2.43
N THR A 23 -13.68 18.87 1.19
CA THR A 23 -14.16 17.80 0.31
C THR A 23 -13.24 16.59 0.45
N SER A 24 -13.74 15.51 1.08
CA SER A 24 -13.01 14.23 1.24
C SER A 24 -12.66 13.52 -0.10
N ARG A 25 -13.15 14.05 -1.22
CA ARG A 25 -13.14 13.41 -2.55
C ARG A 25 -11.76 13.32 -3.22
N ASN A 26 -10.73 13.96 -2.67
CA ASN A 26 -9.38 13.97 -3.24
C ASN A 26 -8.32 13.57 -2.19
N SER A 27 -8.50 12.41 -1.55
CA SER A 27 -7.45 11.85 -0.70
C SER A 27 -6.17 11.67 -1.54
N PRO A 28 -5.01 12.17 -1.07
CA PRO A 28 -3.73 11.98 -1.77
C PRO A 28 -3.25 10.52 -1.72
N TRP A 29 -3.87 9.68 -0.88
CA TRP A 29 -3.51 8.29 -0.67
C TRP A 29 -4.61 7.33 -1.15
N THR A 30 -4.18 6.18 -1.66
CA THR A 30 -5.00 5.03 -2.02
C THR A 30 -4.56 3.83 -1.19
N TYR A 31 -5.52 2.99 -0.80
CA TYR A 31 -5.33 1.86 0.09
C TYR A 31 -5.54 0.57 -0.68
N LEU A 32 -4.48 -0.22 -0.85
CA LEU A 32 -4.54 -1.47 -1.60
C LEU A 32 -4.58 -2.66 -0.64
N LYS A 33 -5.48 -3.60 -0.94
CA LYS A 33 -5.54 -4.91 -0.28
C LYS A 33 -4.83 -5.94 -1.17
N LEU A 34 -3.73 -6.47 -0.67
CA LEU A 34 -2.88 -7.41 -1.37
C LEU A 34 -2.96 -8.79 -0.73
N GLN A 35 -3.06 -9.83 -1.54
CA GLN A 35 -2.98 -11.22 -1.14
C GLN A 35 -1.68 -11.83 -1.68
N LEU A 36 -0.87 -12.40 -0.79
CA LEU A 36 0.29 -13.18 -1.19
C LEU A 36 -0.15 -14.61 -1.53
N THR A 37 0.04 -15.01 -2.79
CA THR A 37 -0.26 -16.36 -3.27
C THR A 37 1.03 -17.15 -3.46
N HIS A 38 1.07 -18.39 -2.98
CA HIS A 38 2.17 -19.33 -3.22
C HIS A 38 1.84 -20.24 -4.41
N GLN A 39 2.86 -20.63 -5.17
CA GLN A 39 2.69 -21.63 -6.24
C GLN A 39 2.21 -22.98 -5.69
N PRO A 40 1.48 -23.79 -6.48
CA PRO A 40 0.83 -25.03 -6.03
C PRO A 40 1.81 -26.01 -5.39
N ASN A 41 3.02 -26.14 -5.96
CA ASN A 41 4.08 -27.08 -5.52
C ASN A 41 4.86 -26.60 -4.28
N THR A 42 4.49 -25.47 -3.68
CA THR A 42 5.17 -24.95 -2.48
C THR A 42 4.83 -25.81 -1.27
N SER A 43 5.86 -26.19 -0.50
CA SER A 43 5.75 -26.95 0.75
C SER A 43 4.79 -26.30 1.75
N ASN A 44 4.02 -27.13 2.48
CA ASN A 44 3.03 -26.64 3.44
C ASN A 44 3.67 -25.79 4.56
N THR A 45 4.90 -26.12 4.97
CA THR A 45 5.66 -25.35 5.98
C THR A 45 5.86 -23.88 5.57
N THR A 46 6.14 -23.61 4.29
CA THR A 46 6.32 -22.27 3.74
C THR A 46 4.99 -21.54 3.58
N LYS A 47 3.92 -22.25 3.24
CA LYS A 47 2.55 -21.68 3.18
C LYS A 47 2.08 -21.25 4.57
N THR A 48 2.39 -22.02 5.61
CA THR A 48 2.01 -21.71 7.00
C THR A 48 2.94 -20.72 7.70
N GLN A 49 4.12 -20.44 7.15
CA GLN A 49 5.04 -19.47 7.77
C GLN A 49 4.39 -18.08 7.80
N PRO A 50 4.37 -17.36 8.94
CA PRO A 50 3.82 -16.01 9.00
C PRO A 50 4.61 -15.08 8.07
N LEU A 51 3.91 -14.12 7.45
CA LEU A 51 4.53 -13.07 6.65
C LEU A 51 4.99 -11.94 7.56
N ASP A 52 6.30 -11.76 7.68
CA ASP A 52 6.87 -10.66 8.43
C ASP A 52 6.79 -9.32 7.65
N PRO A 53 6.65 -8.17 8.34
CA PRO A 53 6.59 -6.85 7.70
C PRO A 53 7.82 -6.52 6.85
N LEU A 54 9.00 -6.94 7.30
CA LEU A 54 10.25 -6.71 6.58
C LEU A 54 10.26 -7.48 5.25
N THR A 55 9.88 -8.76 5.28
CA THR A 55 9.79 -9.61 4.10
C THR A 55 8.78 -9.07 3.09
N ALA A 56 7.60 -8.65 3.57
CA ALA A 56 6.60 -7.99 2.74
C ALA A 56 7.18 -6.73 2.07
N ARG A 57 7.85 -5.86 2.82
CA ARG A 57 8.48 -4.65 2.27
C ARG A 57 9.54 -4.97 1.22
N THR A 58 10.37 -5.99 1.46
CA THR A 58 11.38 -6.44 0.50
C THR A 58 10.74 -6.90 -0.81
N HIS A 59 9.65 -7.68 -0.75
CA HIS A 59 8.93 -8.14 -1.95
C HIS A 59 8.31 -6.97 -2.73
N LEU A 60 7.62 -6.05 -2.03
CA LEU A 60 7.02 -4.87 -2.64
C LEU A 60 8.08 -3.97 -3.30
N THR A 61 9.19 -3.73 -2.60
CA THR A 61 10.31 -2.93 -3.14
C THR A 61 10.97 -3.60 -4.33
N SER A 62 11.13 -4.93 -4.29
CA SER A 62 11.68 -5.70 -5.41
C SER A 62 10.78 -5.61 -6.65
N ALA A 63 9.47 -5.73 -6.48
CA ALA A 63 8.50 -5.58 -7.57
C ALA A 63 8.57 -4.20 -8.23
N LEU A 64 8.57 -3.14 -7.41
CA LEU A 64 8.66 -1.77 -7.90
C LEU A 64 10.00 -1.49 -8.58
N SER A 65 11.10 -2.03 -8.04
CA SER A 65 12.41 -1.91 -8.67
C SER A 65 12.51 -2.67 -9.99
N GLN A 66 11.81 -3.80 -10.15
CA GLN A 66 11.81 -4.55 -11.41
C GLN A 66 10.97 -3.88 -12.49
N PHE A 67 9.83 -3.29 -12.13
CA PHE A 67 8.92 -2.66 -13.08
C PHE A 67 9.31 -1.23 -13.45
N LEU A 68 9.71 -0.42 -12.46
CA LEU A 68 9.99 1.02 -12.62
C LEU A 68 11.46 1.38 -12.36
N GLY A 69 12.32 0.42 -12.01
CA GLY A 69 13.72 0.72 -11.68
C GLY A 69 13.85 1.57 -10.41
N LEU A 70 14.88 2.44 -10.38
CA LEU A 70 15.20 3.28 -9.23
C LEU A 70 14.04 4.19 -8.81
N THR A 71 13.26 4.70 -9.77
CA THR A 71 12.11 5.57 -9.49
C THR A 71 11.00 4.84 -8.74
N GLY A 72 10.81 3.53 -9.00
CA GLY A 72 9.85 2.73 -8.25
C GLY A 72 10.17 2.64 -6.76
N THR A 73 11.46 2.63 -6.41
CA THR A 73 11.90 2.58 -5.00
C THR A 73 11.72 3.91 -4.27
N ALA A 74 11.54 5.02 -5.00
CA ALA A 74 11.26 6.33 -4.43
C ALA A 74 9.77 6.55 -4.11
N ILE A 75 8.88 5.65 -4.57
CA ILE A 75 7.44 5.74 -4.27
C ILE A 75 7.24 5.49 -2.77
N PRO A 76 6.63 6.43 -2.02
CA PRO A 76 6.38 6.24 -0.60
C PRO A 76 5.29 5.18 -0.40
N LEU A 77 5.69 3.99 0.07
CA LEU A 77 4.79 2.87 0.36
C LEU A 77 4.88 2.53 1.85
N ASP A 78 3.73 2.45 2.51
CA ASP A 78 3.66 2.00 3.90
C ASP A 78 2.70 0.83 4.08
N ILE A 79 3.10 -0.11 4.94
CA ILE A 79 2.31 -1.27 5.33
C ILE A 79 1.50 -0.90 6.56
N LEU A 80 0.18 -1.10 6.48
CA LEU A 80 -0.77 -0.74 7.53
C LEU A 80 -1.10 -1.93 8.43
N LYS A 81 -1.38 -3.07 7.80
CA LYS A 81 -1.78 -4.30 8.48
C LYS A 81 -1.31 -5.51 7.69
N ILE A 82 -0.83 -6.52 8.40
CA ILE A 82 -0.58 -7.84 7.85
C ILE A 82 -1.44 -8.83 8.64
N THR A 83 -2.24 -9.59 7.91
CA THR A 83 -3.05 -10.69 8.42
C THR A 83 -2.41 -11.98 7.94
N THR A 84 -2.04 -12.84 8.88
CA THR A 84 -1.38 -14.13 8.62
C THR A 84 -2.18 -15.24 9.28
N PRO A 85 -2.56 -16.28 8.53
CA PRO A 85 -3.39 -17.35 9.06
C PRO A 85 -2.72 -18.00 10.28
N GLY A 86 -3.43 -18.03 11.40
CA GLY A 86 -2.99 -18.68 12.65
C GLY A 86 -2.36 -17.77 13.71
N LEU A 87 -2.04 -16.50 13.41
CA LEU A 87 -1.48 -15.56 14.38
C LEU A 87 -2.46 -14.46 14.80
N ASP A 88 -3.39 -14.07 13.93
CA ASP A 88 -4.40 -13.02 14.19
C ASP A 88 -5.77 -13.61 14.54
N THR A 89 -5.87 -14.30 15.66
CA THR A 89 -7.12 -14.88 16.19
C THR A 89 -8.13 -13.84 16.73
N ALA A 90 -8.16 -12.60 16.22
CA ALA A 90 -8.93 -11.52 16.83
C ALA A 90 -9.86 -10.72 15.89
N SER A 91 -9.83 -10.86 14.57
CA SER A 91 -10.76 -10.07 13.72
C SER A 91 -10.84 -10.61 12.30
N ASP A 92 -11.65 -11.65 12.09
CA ASP A 92 -12.81 -11.67 11.18
C ASP A 92 -13.21 -13.13 10.92
N SER A 93 -14.44 -13.48 11.31
CA SER A 93 -14.99 -14.83 11.13
C SER A 93 -15.24 -15.09 9.64
N GLY A 94 -14.57 -16.10 9.07
CA GLY A 94 -15.09 -16.79 7.88
C GLY A 94 -14.13 -17.09 6.73
N SER A 95 -12.87 -16.62 6.74
CA SER A 95 -11.93 -17.01 5.69
C SER A 95 -11.27 -18.36 6.01
N THR A 96 -11.79 -19.42 5.41
CA THR A 96 -11.24 -20.79 5.41
C THR A 96 -9.92 -20.92 4.63
N ASN A 97 -9.39 -19.81 4.11
CA ASN A 97 -8.22 -19.79 3.28
C ASN A 97 -6.98 -19.37 4.07
N GLN A 98 -5.91 -20.17 3.97
CA GLN A 98 -4.57 -19.91 4.51
C GLN A 98 -3.89 -18.77 3.71
N GLU A 99 -4.56 -17.62 3.61
CA GLU A 99 -4.15 -16.50 2.79
C GLU A 99 -3.49 -15.42 3.62
N LYS A 100 -2.33 -14.94 3.15
CA LYS A 100 -1.60 -13.85 3.79
C LYS A 100 -2.04 -12.55 3.13
N ILE A 101 -2.70 -11.69 3.90
CA ILE A 101 -3.28 -10.44 3.40
C ILE A 101 -2.44 -9.26 3.93
N VAL A 102 -2.07 -8.34 3.06
CA VAL A 102 -1.30 -7.13 3.37
C VAL A 102 -2.08 -5.91 2.91
N TRP A 103 -2.25 -4.94 3.80
CA TRP A 103 -2.85 -3.66 3.50
C TRP A 103 -1.75 -2.62 3.35
N VAL A 104 -1.70 -1.93 2.22
CA VAL A 104 -0.69 -0.91 1.94
C VAL A 104 -1.34 0.41 1.56
N ARG A 105 -0.68 1.51 1.91
CA ARG A 105 -1.02 2.84 1.36
C ARG A 105 0.02 3.26 0.33
N VAL A 106 -0.46 3.88 -0.73
CA VAL A 106 0.35 4.44 -1.82
C VAL A 106 -0.22 5.77 -2.29
N PRO A 107 0.58 6.69 -2.85
CA PRO A 107 0.07 7.89 -3.48
C PRO A 107 -0.89 7.55 -4.60
N ARG A 108 -1.99 8.30 -4.70
CA ARG A 108 -3.02 8.07 -5.72
C ARG A 108 -2.46 8.14 -7.14
N ALA A 109 -1.46 8.99 -7.37
CA ALA A 109 -0.82 9.16 -8.68
C ALA A 109 -0.05 7.90 -9.14
N ASP A 110 0.49 7.14 -8.20
CA ASP A 110 1.34 5.97 -8.47
C ASP A 110 0.57 4.64 -8.31
N ALA A 111 -0.70 4.68 -7.88
CA ALA A 111 -1.47 3.49 -7.54
C ALA A 111 -1.58 2.48 -8.70
N THR A 112 -1.80 2.95 -9.93
CA THR A 112 -1.88 2.07 -11.11
C THR A 112 -0.54 1.40 -11.39
N ALA A 113 0.54 2.17 -11.40
CA ALA A 113 1.89 1.65 -11.64
C ALA A 113 2.32 0.65 -10.55
N VAL A 114 1.90 0.87 -9.29
CA VAL A 114 2.12 -0.09 -8.20
C VAL A 114 1.34 -1.38 -8.44
N VAL A 115 0.06 -1.31 -8.82
CA VAL A 115 -0.75 -2.50 -9.11
C VAL A 115 -0.18 -3.29 -10.29
N ASP A 116 0.24 -2.61 -11.36
CA ASP A 116 0.87 -3.23 -12.52
C ASP A 116 2.18 -3.92 -12.14
N ALA A 117 3.04 -3.23 -11.38
CA ALA A 117 4.29 -3.80 -10.88
C ALA A 117 4.07 -5.04 -10.02
N LEU A 118 3.12 -4.99 -9.09
CA LEU A 118 2.85 -6.07 -8.15
C LEU A 118 2.20 -7.29 -8.81
N SER A 119 1.29 -7.05 -9.77
CA SER A 119 0.60 -8.13 -10.48
C SER A 119 1.54 -8.89 -11.43
N SER A 120 2.52 -8.19 -12.03
CA SER A 120 3.54 -8.79 -12.89
C SER A 120 4.69 -9.41 -12.12
N TRP A 121 4.78 -9.24 -10.80
CA TRP A 121 5.93 -9.70 -10.02
C TRP A 121 5.77 -11.14 -9.52
N ILE A 122 6.82 -11.92 -9.73
CA ILE A 122 7.00 -13.26 -9.15
C ILE A 122 8.26 -13.25 -8.29
N GLY A 123 8.09 -13.41 -6.98
CA GLY A 123 9.17 -13.63 -6.02
C GLY A 123 9.48 -15.11 -5.85
N GLY A 124 10.63 -15.44 -5.27
CA GLY A 124 10.98 -16.82 -4.89
C GLY A 124 11.78 -17.61 -5.92
N GLY A 125 12.72 -16.95 -6.60
CA GLY A 125 13.79 -17.58 -7.36
C GLY A 125 15.05 -16.74 -7.25
N SER A 126 16.17 -17.35 -6.85
CA SER A 126 17.48 -16.70 -6.93
C SER A 126 17.82 -16.47 -8.41
N GLY A 127 17.94 -15.21 -8.82
CA GLY A 127 18.55 -14.84 -10.10
C GLY A 127 17.55 -14.69 -11.24
N GLY A 128 17.56 -13.52 -11.87
CA GLY A 128 16.84 -13.28 -13.11
C GLY A 128 17.36 -14.15 -14.25
N GLY A 129 16.52 -14.29 -15.27
CA GLY A 129 16.85 -14.91 -16.54
C GLY A 129 15.94 -16.08 -16.84
N GLY A 130 15.26 -16.01 -17.98
CA GLY A 130 14.54 -17.15 -18.54
C GLY A 130 15.46 -18.36 -18.62
N GLY A 131 15.02 -19.45 -18.02
CA GLY A 131 15.61 -20.78 -18.14
C GLY A 131 14.45 -21.76 -18.23
N GLU A 132 14.14 -22.15 -19.45
CA GLU A 132 13.46 -23.41 -19.73
C GLU A 132 14.27 -24.55 -19.08
N ASP A 133 13.54 -25.54 -18.55
CA ASP A 133 14.03 -26.77 -17.90
C ASP A 133 14.58 -26.66 -16.45
N GLY A 134 13.85 -27.25 -15.50
CA GLY A 134 14.39 -27.62 -14.19
C GLY A 134 13.44 -27.38 -13.01
N ASP A 135 13.16 -28.45 -12.29
CA ASP A 135 12.15 -28.72 -11.28
C ASP A 135 12.24 -27.99 -9.92
N ASP A 136 12.94 -26.86 -9.80
CA ASP A 136 13.24 -26.24 -8.50
C ASP A 136 12.73 -24.78 -8.35
N ALA A 137 11.48 -24.51 -8.73
CA ALA A 137 10.77 -23.29 -8.32
C ALA A 137 10.36 -23.37 -6.83
N VAL A 138 11.34 -23.54 -5.94
CA VAL A 138 11.12 -23.74 -4.50
C VAL A 138 10.60 -22.44 -3.87
N GLY A 139 9.28 -22.30 -3.83
CA GLY A 139 8.59 -21.27 -3.06
C GLY A 139 8.28 -19.97 -3.80
N ALA A 140 8.03 -20.02 -5.11
CA ALA A 140 7.61 -18.83 -5.83
C ALA A 140 6.29 -18.22 -5.29
N VAL A 141 6.27 -16.90 -5.18
CA VAL A 141 5.18 -16.08 -4.62
C VAL A 141 4.77 -14.98 -5.58
N ALA A 142 3.48 -14.64 -5.60
CA ALA A 142 2.95 -13.55 -6.40
C ALA A 142 1.92 -12.74 -5.61
N TRP A 143 1.79 -11.45 -5.95
CA TRP A 143 0.77 -10.60 -5.35
C TRP A 143 -0.50 -10.61 -6.20
N ARG A 144 -1.64 -10.78 -5.53
CA ARG A 144 -2.96 -10.57 -6.12
C ARG A 144 -3.61 -9.37 -5.45
N GLU A 145 -4.11 -8.44 -6.26
CA GLU A 145 -4.94 -7.35 -5.76
C GLU A 145 -6.34 -7.90 -5.48
N MET A 146 -6.88 -7.58 -4.30
CA MET A 146 -8.17 -8.11 -3.82
C MET A 146 -9.31 -7.08 -3.94
N GLY A 147 -9.17 -6.09 -4.82
CA GLY A 147 -10.06 -4.95 -4.93
C GLY A 147 -9.65 -3.77 -4.04
N ASN A 148 -10.01 -2.58 -4.53
CA ASN A 148 -9.72 -1.29 -3.92
C ASN A 148 -11.00 -0.78 -3.23
N GLU A 149 -11.11 -0.94 -1.91
CA GLU A 149 -12.24 -0.38 -1.17
C GLU A 149 -12.05 1.15 -1.02
N ILE A 150 -12.99 1.90 -1.59
CA ILE A 150 -13.06 3.38 -1.65
C ILE A 150 -13.49 4.02 -0.33
#